data_AF-A0A661NMW9-F1
#
_entry.id   AF-A0A661NMW9-F1
#
_cell.length_a   1.000
_cell.length_b   1.000
_cell.length_c   1.000
_cell.angle_alpha   90.00
_cell.angle_beta   90.00
_cell.angle_gamma   90.00
#
_symmetry.space_group_name_H-M   'P 1'
#
loop_
_entity.id
_entity.type
_entity.pdbx_description
1 polymer ?
#
loop_
_entity_poly.entity_id
_entity_poly.type
_entity_poly.pdbx_seq_one_letter_code
_entity_poly.pdbx_strand_id
1 'polypeptide(L)'
;MICLAGAALAAGPGDVVINEVAWMGTSNTGDEWLELYNTTAADIDLNGWYILDDGSTTYILDSSNCAGGDCTIPAGGYFVIEDNEGAIGDITADAVIDISLGNSGDSLELFDDNDNSIDLVDCANGWYAGDNSTDSTMERRDPTFPGTLPANWGTNDGVTINGTDANASPINGTPGAQNSIFGPLPGPEVAHVHCLDATAIDVVFNTAVEQVSAEQVGNYTLNAGGSDITPTAAVLDGSDASVVHLTGIAGLNDGDLTTLTVSGVRDAVTDIAADDSARFLAGIVDIATVRADADASLVPDLFENDPDVFFTVTGLVTAVKPFDGRESFVQD
;
A
#
# COMPACT_ATOMS: atom_id res chain seq x y z
N MET A 1 30.61 -32.76 -26.41
CA MET A 1 29.36 -32.21 -25.84
C MET A 1 29.42 -30.73 -26.16
N ILE A 2 28.72 -30.29 -27.19
CA ILE A 2 28.66 -28.87 -27.56
C ILE A 2 27.56 -28.30 -26.66
N CYS A 3 27.94 -27.49 -25.68
CA CYS A 3 26.99 -26.66 -24.96
C CYS A 3 26.52 -25.61 -25.97
N LEU A 4 25.27 -25.70 -26.43
CA LEU A 4 24.60 -24.52 -26.97
C LEU A 4 24.40 -23.61 -25.76
N ALA A 5 25.18 -22.53 -25.67
CA ALA A 5 24.73 -21.37 -24.90
C ALA A 5 23.42 -20.93 -25.54
N GLY A 6 22.30 -21.13 -24.84
CA GLY A 6 21.06 -20.45 -25.20
C GLY A 6 21.37 -18.95 -25.18
N ALA A 7 20.94 -18.22 -26.20
CA ALA A 7 20.95 -16.77 -26.12
C ALA A 7 20.22 -16.39 -24.83
N ALA A 8 20.85 -15.61 -23.95
CA ALA A 8 20.14 -14.96 -22.86
C ALA A 8 18.96 -14.21 -23.50
N LEU A 9 17.74 -14.46 -23.02
CA LEU A 9 16.62 -13.63 -23.43
C LEU A 9 16.95 -12.20 -22.98
N ALA A 10 16.69 -11.22 -23.84
CA ALA A 10 16.69 -9.82 -23.42
C ALA A 10 15.66 -9.65 -22.31
N ALA A 11 16.01 -8.93 -21.24
CA ALA A 11 15.09 -8.65 -20.16
C ALA A 11 13.88 -7.87 -20.67
N GLY A 12 12.70 -8.21 -20.17
CA GLY A 12 11.47 -7.50 -20.41
C GLY A 12 11.03 -6.67 -19.20
N PRO A 13 9.99 -5.83 -19.37
CA PRO A 13 9.40 -5.11 -18.25
C PRO A 13 9.01 -6.05 -17.10
N GLY A 14 9.47 -5.72 -15.88
CA GLY A 14 9.24 -6.50 -14.67
C GLY A 14 10.20 -7.67 -14.43
N ASP A 15 11.13 -7.98 -15.35
CA ASP A 15 12.14 -9.03 -15.11
C ASP A 15 13.13 -8.63 -14.00
N VAL A 16 13.43 -7.33 -13.90
CA VAL A 16 14.11 -6.71 -12.76
C VAL A 16 13.26 -5.53 -12.30
N VAL A 17 13.08 -5.37 -11.00
CA VAL A 17 12.23 -4.32 -10.44
C VAL A 17 12.97 -3.54 -9.37
N ILE A 18 12.65 -2.25 -9.23
CA ILE A 18 13.04 -1.47 -8.05
C ILE A 18 12.22 -2.02 -6.88
N ASN A 19 12.92 -2.52 -5.85
CA ASN A 19 12.34 -3.32 -4.78
C ASN A 19 12.31 -2.60 -3.43
N GLU A 20 13.33 -1.79 -3.14
CA GLU A 20 13.42 -1.02 -1.90
C GLU A 20 14.14 0.31 -2.15
N VAL A 21 13.68 1.36 -1.48
CA VAL A 21 14.19 2.74 -1.63
C VAL A 21 14.42 3.35 -0.24
N ALA A 22 15.66 3.77 0.02
CA ALA A 22 16.09 4.37 1.28
C ALA A 22 16.58 5.81 1.08
N TRP A 23 15.68 6.71 0.63
CA TRP A 23 16.02 8.11 0.36
C TRP A 23 16.38 8.93 1.61
N MET A 24 15.96 8.48 2.79
CA MET A 24 16.27 9.16 4.05
C MET A 24 17.68 8.83 4.55
N GLY A 25 18.34 7.85 3.94
CA GLY A 25 19.56 7.25 4.39
C GLY A 25 19.38 6.40 5.65
N THR A 26 20.39 6.40 6.51
CA THR A 26 20.37 5.73 7.81
C THR A 26 20.41 6.78 8.94
N SER A 27 21.10 6.49 10.06
CA SER A 27 21.40 7.54 11.04
C SER A 27 22.22 8.71 10.48
N ASN A 28 22.81 8.52 9.30
CA ASN A 28 23.34 9.58 8.45
C ASN A 28 22.48 9.74 7.18
N THR A 29 22.02 10.96 6.92
CA THR A 29 21.09 11.26 5.83
C THR A 29 21.70 11.14 4.43
N GLY A 30 23.01 10.98 4.32
CA GLY A 30 23.68 10.71 3.04
C GLY A 30 23.90 9.22 2.78
N ASP A 31 23.53 8.34 3.71
CA ASP A 31 23.70 6.89 3.55
C ASP A 31 22.51 6.30 2.79
N GLU A 32 22.19 6.90 1.64
CA GLU A 32 21.07 6.51 0.78
C GLU A 32 21.41 5.24 -0.02
N TRP A 33 20.37 4.46 -0.34
CA TRP A 33 20.52 3.27 -1.16
C TRP A 33 19.22 2.88 -1.88
N LEU A 34 19.40 2.10 -2.95
CA LEU A 34 18.34 1.48 -3.75
C LEU A 34 18.60 -0.02 -3.82
N GLU A 35 17.54 -0.80 -3.94
CA GLU A 35 17.64 -2.22 -4.22
C GLU A 35 16.84 -2.61 -5.45
N LEU A 36 17.44 -3.46 -6.28
CA LEU A 36 16.77 -4.14 -7.37
C LEU A 36 16.49 -5.60 -7.02
N TYR A 37 15.41 -6.17 -7.54
CA TYR A 37 15.06 -7.59 -7.41
C TYR A 37 14.84 -8.23 -8.78
N ASN A 38 15.45 -9.40 -9.01
CA ASN A 38 15.27 -10.18 -10.23
C ASN A 38 14.10 -11.16 -10.06
N THR A 39 13.00 -10.95 -10.77
CA THR A 39 11.78 -11.78 -10.67
C THR A 39 11.88 -13.08 -11.47
N THR A 40 12.94 -13.24 -12.26
CA THR A 40 13.11 -14.37 -13.17
C THR A 40 13.84 -15.54 -12.52
N ALA A 41 13.87 -16.67 -13.23
CA ALA A 41 14.59 -17.88 -12.83
C ALA A 41 16.02 -17.97 -13.42
N ALA A 42 16.54 -16.88 -13.99
CA ALA A 42 17.88 -16.82 -14.57
C ALA A 42 18.63 -15.59 -14.06
N ASP A 43 19.95 -15.70 -13.97
CA ASP A 43 20.81 -14.57 -13.67
C ASP A 43 20.74 -13.54 -14.81
N ILE A 44 20.74 -12.25 -14.47
CA ILE A 44 20.67 -11.13 -15.42
C ILE A 44 21.93 -10.27 -15.25
N ASP A 45 22.60 -9.94 -16.35
CA ASP A 45 23.72 -9.01 -16.37
C ASP A 45 23.19 -7.58 -16.49
N LEU A 46 23.42 -6.76 -15.46
CA LEU A 46 23.00 -5.36 -15.41
C LEU A 46 24.05 -4.40 -15.98
N ASN A 47 25.19 -4.89 -16.51
CA ASN A 47 26.23 -4.01 -17.03
C ASN A 47 25.72 -3.18 -18.22
N GLY A 48 25.70 -1.86 -18.06
CA GLY A 48 25.19 -0.89 -19.03
C GLY A 48 23.74 -0.47 -18.78
N TRP A 49 23.04 -1.12 -17.85
CA TRP A 49 21.72 -0.69 -17.39
C TRP A 49 21.84 0.61 -16.59
N TYR A 50 20.74 1.33 -16.45
CA TYR A 50 20.74 2.58 -15.70
C TYR A 50 19.38 2.90 -15.08
N ILE A 51 19.42 3.68 -14.00
CA ILE A 51 18.24 4.30 -13.41
C ILE A 51 18.21 5.77 -13.85
N LEU A 52 17.09 6.21 -14.41
CA LEU A 52 16.82 7.60 -14.75
C LEU A 52 15.98 8.21 -13.64
N ASP A 53 16.51 9.24 -13.01
CA ASP A 53 15.92 9.95 -11.89
C ASP A 53 15.42 11.34 -12.34
N ASP A 54 14.12 11.56 -12.15
CA ASP A 54 13.38 12.76 -12.55
C ASP A 54 13.56 13.14 -14.03
N GLY A 55 13.83 12.13 -14.87
CA GLY A 55 14.08 12.31 -16.30
C GLY A 55 15.37 13.08 -16.63
N SER A 56 16.26 13.30 -15.66
CA SER A 56 17.40 14.22 -15.83
C SER A 56 18.74 13.74 -15.28
N THR A 57 18.74 12.96 -14.20
CA THR A 57 19.95 12.36 -13.61
C THR A 57 20.01 10.88 -13.97
N THR A 58 21.18 10.36 -14.33
CA THR A 58 21.33 8.97 -14.77
C THR A 58 22.36 8.26 -13.90
N TYR A 59 21.94 7.20 -13.22
CA TYR A 59 22.76 6.31 -12.42
C TYR A 59 23.07 5.04 -13.24
N ILE A 60 24.26 4.96 -13.83
CA ILE A 60 24.65 3.86 -14.73
C ILE A 60 25.33 2.75 -13.92
N LEU A 61 24.91 1.51 -14.13
CA LEU A 61 25.56 0.31 -13.60
C LEU A 61 26.63 -0.17 -14.59
N ASP A 62 27.89 -0.25 -14.16
CA ASP A 62 28.95 -0.82 -14.98
C ASP A 62 30.07 -1.46 -14.14
N SER A 63 30.92 -2.26 -14.80
CA SER A 63 32.04 -2.95 -14.13
C SER A 63 33.01 -2.07 -13.32
N SER A 64 32.96 -0.74 -13.44
CA SER A 64 33.80 0.17 -12.66
C SER A 64 33.19 0.55 -11.31
N ASN A 65 31.88 0.43 -11.14
CA ASN A 65 31.16 0.67 -9.90
C ASN A 65 30.55 -0.57 -9.25
N CYS A 66 30.39 -1.67 -10.00
CA CYS A 66 29.97 -2.95 -9.43
C CYS A 66 31.08 -3.65 -8.63
N ALA A 67 30.73 -4.30 -7.53
CA ALA A 67 31.65 -5.01 -6.66
C ALA A 67 32.39 -6.11 -7.43
N GLY A 68 33.73 -6.07 -7.39
CA GLY A 68 34.57 -7.02 -8.14
C GLY A 68 34.45 -6.92 -9.67
N GLY A 69 33.76 -5.90 -10.19
CA GLY A 69 33.44 -5.73 -11.61
C GLY A 69 32.34 -6.65 -12.12
N ASP A 70 31.53 -7.24 -11.25
CA ASP A 70 30.41 -8.12 -11.58
C ASP A 70 29.07 -7.42 -11.33
N CYS A 71 28.33 -7.09 -12.38
CA CYS A 71 27.01 -6.46 -12.28
C CYS A 71 25.86 -7.50 -12.44
N THR A 72 26.13 -8.77 -12.15
CA THR A 72 25.13 -9.83 -12.31
C THR A 72 24.19 -9.88 -11.12
N ILE A 73 22.87 -9.72 -11.35
CA ILE A 73 21.84 -10.00 -10.35
C ILE A 73 21.39 -11.47 -10.46
N PRO A 74 21.54 -12.30 -9.41
CA PRO A 74 21.16 -13.71 -9.45
C PRO A 74 19.66 -13.92 -9.69
N ALA A 75 19.27 -15.08 -10.22
CA ALA A 75 17.88 -15.50 -10.31
C ALA A 75 17.16 -15.44 -8.95
N GLY A 76 16.06 -14.69 -8.84
CA GLY A 76 15.35 -14.50 -7.57
C GLY A 76 16.19 -13.79 -6.50
N GLY A 77 17.28 -13.13 -6.89
CA GLY A 77 18.21 -12.42 -6.03
C GLY A 77 17.97 -10.91 -6.00
N TYR A 78 18.72 -10.25 -5.14
CA TYR A 78 18.70 -8.81 -4.92
C TYR A 78 20.02 -8.20 -5.40
N PHE A 79 20.00 -6.90 -5.69
CA PHE A 79 21.19 -6.13 -6.06
C PHE A 79 21.12 -4.76 -5.38
N VAL A 80 21.99 -4.53 -4.39
CA VAL A 80 22.00 -3.34 -3.54
C VAL A 80 22.95 -2.29 -4.10
N ILE A 81 22.44 -1.07 -4.30
CA ILE A 81 23.15 0.08 -4.84
C ILE A 81 23.23 1.14 -3.73
N GLU A 82 24.43 1.43 -3.24
CA GLU A 82 24.65 2.46 -2.20
C GLU A 82 25.20 3.75 -2.79
N ASP A 83 24.85 4.90 -2.19
CA ASP A 83 25.48 6.20 -2.48
C ASP A 83 27.00 6.15 -2.32
N ASN A 84 27.41 5.62 -1.18
CA ASN A 84 28.80 5.44 -0.81
C ASN A 84 28.96 4.13 -0.05
N GLU A 85 30.11 3.47 -0.25
CA GLU A 85 30.39 2.19 0.41
C GLU A 85 30.31 2.34 1.94
N GLY A 86 29.42 1.55 2.54
CA GLY A 86 29.22 1.51 3.99
C GLY A 86 28.03 2.34 4.46
N ALA A 87 27.16 2.78 3.53
CA ALA A 87 25.82 3.26 3.87
C ALA A 87 25.08 2.17 4.68
N ILE A 88 25.26 0.91 4.28
CA ILE A 88 24.94 -0.25 5.11
C ILE A 88 26.26 -0.83 5.64
N GLY A 89 26.43 -0.83 6.96
CA GLY A 89 27.71 -1.05 7.64
C GLY A 89 28.21 -2.50 7.64
N ASP A 90 27.33 -3.49 7.49
CA ASP A 90 27.66 -4.92 7.54
C ASP A 90 27.24 -5.72 6.30
N ILE A 91 26.75 -5.04 5.26
CA ILE A 91 26.45 -5.59 3.94
C ILE A 91 27.38 -4.91 2.95
N THR A 92 27.99 -5.68 2.04
CA THR A 92 28.78 -5.12 0.95
C THR A 92 27.84 -4.78 -0.19
N ALA A 93 27.85 -3.54 -0.65
CA ALA A 93 27.06 -3.11 -1.80
C ALA A 93 27.43 -3.90 -3.06
N ASP A 94 26.43 -4.20 -3.89
CA ASP A 94 26.67 -4.80 -5.21
C ASP A 94 27.14 -3.76 -6.23
N ALA A 95 26.73 -2.49 -6.04
CA ALA A 95 27.32 -1.34 -6.71
C ALA A 95 27.37 -0.10 -5.81
N VAL A 96 28.36 0.77 -6.04
CA VAL A 96 28.47 2.06 -5.36
C VAL A 96 28.42 3.19 -6.38
N ILE A 97 27.35 3.98 -6.34
CA ILE A 97 27.07 5.08 -7.27
C ILE A 97 26.64 6.28 -6.45
N ASP A 98 27.17 7.47 -6.75
CA ASP A 98 26.79 8.77 -6.13
C ASP A 98 25.31 9.10 -6.45
N ILE A 99 24.39 8.42 -5.75
CA ILE A 99 22.93 8.59 -5.87
C ILE A 99 22.50 9.71 -4.93
N SER A 100 21.51 10.49 -5.34
CA SER A 100 20.96 11.54 -4.49
C SER A 100 19.46 11.61 -4.70
N LEU A 101 18.73 11.12 -3.72
CA LEU A 101 17.27 11.01 -3.73
C LEU A 101 16.63 12.21 -3.03
N GLY A 102 15.51 12.67 -3.56
CA GLY A 102 14.73 13.75 -3.01
C GLY A 102 13.94 13.32 -1.78
N ASN A 103 14.06 14.08 -0.69
CA ASN A 103 13.22 13.91 0.51
C ASN A 103 11.71 14.13 0.28
N SER A 104 11.31 14.64 -0.89
CA SER A 104 9.91 14.90 -1.25
C SER A 104 9.38 13.98 -2.35
N GLY A 105 10.12 12.91 -2.66
CA GLY A 105 9.78 11.96 -3.72
C GLY A 105 10.48 12.25 -5.04
N ASP A 106 10.78 11.19 -5.78
CA ASP A 106 11.39 11.21 -7.11
C ASP A 106 10.66 10.26 -8.08
N SER A 107 10.87 10.43 -9.38
CA SER A 107 10.50 9.43 -10.40
C SER A 107 11.73 8.63 -10.82
N LEU A 108 11.76 7.34 -10.48
CA LEU A 108 12.85 6.42 -10.77
C LEU A 108 12.43 5.42 -11.85
N GLU A 109 13.09 5.47 -13.02
CA GLU A 109 12.84 4.55 -14.13
C GLU A 109 14.09 3.72 -14.44
N LEU A 110 13.96 2.39 -14.33
CA LEU A 110 15.03 1.45 -14.65
C LEU A 110 15.00 1.12 -16.15
N PHE A 111 16.14 1.26 -16.81
CA PHE A 111 16.34 0.92 -18.22
C PHE A 111 17.42 -0.15 -18.39
N ASP A 112 17.23 -1.00 -19.40
CA ASP A 112 18.28 -1.91 -19.85
C ASP A 112 19.35 -1.20 -20.70
N ASP A 113 20.37 -1.96 -21.13
CA ASP A 113 21.47 -1.50 -21.98
C ASP A 113 21.07 -1.15 -23.43
N ASN A 114 19.79 -1.34 -23.78
CA ASN A 114 19.21 -1.04 -25.10
C ASN A 114 18.13 0.07 -25.02
N ASP A 115 18.08 0.81 -23.92
CA ASP A 115 17.10 1.89 -23.65
C ASP A 115 15.64 1.40 -23.56
N ASN A 116 15.41 0.10 -23.26
CA ASN A 116 14.07 -0.39 -22.94
C ASN A 116 13.76 -0.10 -21.47
N SER A 117 12.60 0.51 -21.20
CA SER A 117 12.09 0.68 -19.84
C SER A 117 11.71 -0.69 -19.25
N ILE A 118 12.29 -1.01 -18.11
CA ILE A 118 12.13 -2.28 -17.40
C ILE A 118 11.19 -2.14 -16.21
N ASP A 119 11.31 -1.06 -15.44
CA ASP A 119 10.43 -0.78 -14.30
C ASP A 119 10.36 0.72 -14.02
N LEU A 120 9.28 1.17 -13.39
CA LEU A 120 9.05 2.58 -13.07
C LEU A 120 8.42 2.70 -11.68
N VAL A 121 8.98 3.61 -10.88
CA VAL A 121 8.44 4.07 -9.59
C VAL A 121 8.20 5.56 -9.71
N ASP A 122 6.93 5.98 -9.75
CA ASP A 122 6.54 7.38 -9.98
C ASP A 122 6.13 8.08 -8.68
N CYS A 123 7.12 8.37 -7.84
CA CYS A 123 6.94 9.08 -6.57
C CYS A 123 7.22 10.59 -6.69
N ALA A 124 7.15 11.19 -7.88
CA ALA A 124 7.49 12.61 -8.10
C ALA A 124 6.63 13.61 -7.30
N ASN A 125 5.51 13.15 -6.70
CA ASN A 125 4.63 13.96 -5.85
C ASN A 125 4.66 13.54 -4.37
N GLY A 126 5.68 12.81 -3.96
CA GLY A 126 5.81 12.22 -2.62
C GLY A 126 6.02 10.71 -2.70
N TRP A 127 6.93 10.22 -1.85
CA TRP A 127 7.11 8.78 -1.63
C TRP A 127 5.80 8.14 -1.19
N TYR A 128 5.46 6.99 -1.79
CA TYR A 128 4.22 6.28 -1.48
C TYR A 128 4.20 5.69 -0.07
N ALA A 129 5.37 5.35 0.47
CA ALA A 129 5.55 4.86 1.83
C ALA A 129 6.98 5.18 2.31
N GLY A 130 7.39 4.55 3.42
CA GLY A 130 8.61 4.80 4.18
C GLY A 130 8.50 6.04 5.09
N ASP A 131 9.45 6.22 6.00
CA ASP A 131 9.38 7.23 7.06
C ASP A 131 10.76 7.81 7.40
N ASN A 132 10.92 9.11 7.20
CA ASN A 132 12.16 9.84 7.46
C ASN A 132 12.43 10.10 8.95
N SER A 133 11.43 9.97 9.82
CA SER A 133 11.58 10.16 11.26
C SER A 133 12.09 8.91 11.97
N THR A 134 11.82 7.74 11.40
CA THR A 134 12.27 6.44 11.90
C THR A 134 13.33 5.80 11.02
N ASP A 135 13.82 6.50 9.99
CA ASP A 135 14.79 6.00 9.01
C ASP A 135 14.33 4.66 8.37
N SER A 136 13.03 4.57 8.08
CA SER A 136 12.37 3.36 7.57
C SER A 136 12.18 3.43 6.07
N THR A 137 12.67 2.42 5.35
CA THR A 137 12.64 2.36 3.89
C THR A 137 11.23 2.20 3.33
N MET A 138 11.07 2.58 2.06
CA MET A 138 9.91 2.22 1.25
C MET A 138 10.19 0.90 0.54
N GLU A 139 9.38 -0.10 0.83
CA GLU A 139 9.52 -1.46 0.33
C GLU A 139 8.38 -1.81 -0.62
N ARG A 140 8.70 -2.54 -1.71
CA ARG A 140 7.69 -3.10 -2.62
C ARG A 140 7.07 -4.37 -2.01
N ARG A 141 5.75 -4.48 -2.09
CA ARG A 141 4.97 -5.59 -1.51
C ARG A 141 4.98 -6.84 -2.38
N ASP A 142 4.67 -6.68 -3.66
CA ASP A 142 4.61 -7.76 -4.64
C ASP A 142 5.39 -7.35 -5.90
N PRO A 143 6.55 -7.98 -6.18
CA PRO A 143 7.38 -7.62 -7.32
C PRO A 143 6.74 -7.97 -8.68
N THR A 144 5.63 -8.72 -8.69
CA THR A 144 4.89 -9.04 -9.92
C THR A 144 3.90 -7.95 -10.35
N PHE A 145 3.63 -6.97 -9.49
CA PHE A 145 2.81 -5.81 -9.80
C PHE A 145 3.66 -4.57 -10.09
N PRO A 146 3.19 -3.59 -10.89
CA PRO A 146 3.96 -2.40 -11.26
C PRO A 146 4.42 -1.55 -10.06
N GLY A 147 5.58 -0.90 -10.19
CA GLY A 147 6.09 0.07 -9.21
C GLY A 147 5.31 1.39 -9.20
N THR A 148 4.51 1.66 -10.23
CA THR A 148 3.63 2.84 -10.30
C THR A 148 2.35 2.72 -9.47
N LEU A 149 2.12 1.59 -8.80
CA LEU A 149 0.92 1.35 -8.00
C LEU A 149 1.22 1.68 -6.52
N PRO A 150 0.63 2.75 -5.94
CA PRO A 150 0.92 3.11 -4.54
C PRO A 150 0.61 2.01 -3.54
N ALA A 151 -0.45 1.23 -3.76
CA ALA A 151 -0.83 0.10 -2.89
C ALA A 151 0.21 -1.04 -2.87
N ASN A 152 1.15 -1.05 -3.83
CA ASN A 152 2.26 -1.99 -3.90
C ASN A 152 3.46 -1.56 -3.07
N TRP A 153 3.36 -0.46 -2.32
CA TRP A 153 4.44 0.04 -1.47
C TRP A 153 3.99 0.13 -0.02
N GLY A 154 4.94 0.00 0.89
CA GLY A 154 4.72 0.13 2.33
C GLY A 154 6.02 0.47 3.04
N THR A 155 5.89 0.98 4.26
CA THR A 155 7.03 1.26 5.15
C THR A 155 7.53 -0.03 5.77
N ASN A 156 8.85 -0.20 5.89
CA ASN A 156 9.41 -1.31 6.66
C ASN A 156 8.74 -1.43 8.04
N ASP A 157 8.41 -2.65 8.47
CA ASP A 157 7.62 -2.90 9.68
C ASP A 157 8.39 -2.70 11.02
N GLY A 158 9.70 -2.43 10.96
CA GLY A 158 10.58 -2.27 12.12
C GLY A 158 10.85 -3.56 12.91
N VAL A 159 10.41 -4.72 12.40
CA VAL A 159 10.56 -6.05 13.02
C VAL A 159 11.40 -6.96 12.13
N THR A 160 11.03 -7.04 10.85
CA THR A 160 11.74 -7.77 9.81
C THR A 160 12.71 -6.81 9.15
N ILE A 161 13.97 -6.89 9.57
CA ILE A 161 15.04 -6.01 9.12
C ILE A 161 16.30 -6.81 8.76
N ASN A 162 17.14 -6.25 7.90
CA ASN A 162 18.45 -6.82 7.57
C ASN A 162 19.53 -5.74 7.54
N GLY A 163 20.69 -6.04 8.11
CA GLY A 163 21.85 -5.13 8.14
C GLY A 163 21.85 -4.11 9.28
N THR A 164 22.91 -3.31 9.30
CA THR A 164 23.19 -2.27 10.29
C THR A 164 23.72 -1.01 9.60
N ASP A 165 23.64 0.13 10.26
CA ASP A 165 24.25 1.37 9.80
C ASP A 165 25.77 1.38 10.07
N ALA A 166 26.46 2.45 9.65
CA ALA A 166 27.90 2.63 9.91
C ALA A 166 28.29 2.63 11.42
N ASN A 167 27.32 2.80 12.32
CA ASN A 167 27.49 2.75 13.78
C ASN A 167 27.14 1.37 14.38
N ALA A 168 26.87 0.37 13.53
CA ALA A 168 26.43 -0.98 13.90
C ALA A 168 25.07 -1.02 14.62
N SER A 169 24.20 -0.03 14.40
CA SER A 169 22.80 -0.04 14.82
C SER A 169 21.95 -0.69 13.73
N PRO A 170 20.92 -1.50 14.04
CA PRO A 170 20.05 -2.06 13.02
C PRO A 170 19.37 -0.96 12.19
N ILE A 171 19.27 -1.17 10.87
CA ILE A 171 18.52 -0.29 9.97
C ILE A 171 17.07 -0.77 9.84
N ASN A 172 16.13 0.14 9.58
CA ASN A 172 14.74 -0.19 9.32
C ASN A 172 14.51 -0.40 7.82
N GLY A 173 15.16 -1.44 7.29
CA GLY A 173 15.03 -1.88 5.90
C GLY A 173 15.49 -3.33 5.74
N THR A 174 15.37 -3.86 4.53
CA THR A 174 15.68 -5.26 4.20
C THR A 174 16.68 -5.45 3.06
N PRO A 175 17.76 -4.65 2.95
CA PRO A 175 18.71 -4.79 1.84
C PRO A 175 19.30 -6.19 1.76
N GLY A 176 19.33 -6.75 0.56
CA GLY A 176 19.75 -8.12 0.25
C GLY A 176 18.78 -9.21 0.73
N ALA A 177 17.57 -8.86 1.19
CA ALA A 177 16.62 -9.78 1.79
C ALA A 177 15.17 -9.52 1.33
N GLN A 178 14.25 -10.42 1.70
CA GLN A 178 12.84 -10.23 1.38
C GLN A 178 12.23 -9.10 2.20
N ASN A 179 11.60 -8.16 1.52
CA ASN A 179 10.83 -7.05 2.12
C ASN A 179 9.89 -7.50 3.24
N SER A 180 9.83 -6.69 4.29
CA SER A 180 9.03 -6.95 5.49
C SER A 180 7.53 -7.04 5.20
N ILE A 181 7.07 -6.28 4.22
CA ILE A 181 5.67 -6.23 3.81
C ILE A 181 5.29 -7.25 2.72
N PHE A 182 6.23 -8.13 2.32
CA PHE A 182 6.03 -9.04 1.18
C PHE A 182 4.76 -9.88 1.33
N GLY A 183 3.93 -9.85 0.30
CA GLY A 183 2.67 -10.59 0.29
C GLY A 183 1.77 -10.16 -0.85
N PRO A 184 0.58 -10.80 -0.99
CA PRO A 184 -0.40 -10.35 -1.97
C PRO A 184 -0.82 -8.91 -1.66
N LEU A 185 -1.10 -8.12 -2.70
CA LEU A 185 -1.73 -6.81 -2.51
C LEU A 185 -3.08 -6.98 -1.80
N PRO A 186 -3.45 -6.05 -0.90
CA PRO A 186 -4.79 -6.04 -0.34
C PRO A 186 -5.82 -5.76 -1.45
N GLY A 187 -6.97 -6.42 -1.40
CA GLY A 187 -8.11 -6.03 -2.23
C GLY A 187 -8.88 -4.85 -1.62
N PRO A 188 -10.04 -4.48 -2.19
CA PRO A 188 -10.83 -3.37 -1.70
C PRO A 188 -11.39 -3.61 -0.29
N GLU A 189 -11.23 -2.62 0.58
CA GLU A 189 -11.80 -2.62 1.93
C GLU A 189 -12.92 -1.57 2.04
N VAL A 190 -13.92 -1.82 2.87
CA VAL A 190 -15.03 -0.90 3.11
C VAL A 190 -14.55 0.23 4.03
N ALA A 191 -14.21 1.35 3.41
CA ALA A 191 -13.79 2.56 4.13
C ALA A 191 -14.96 3.25 4.86
N HIS A 192 -16.16 3.18 4.29
CA HIS A 192 -17.35 3.77 4.91
C HIS A 192 -18.66 3.19 4.39
N VAL A 193 -19.72 3.34 5.18
CA VAL A 193 -21.10 3.07 4.76
C VAL A 193 -21.99 4.28 5.07
N HIS A 194 -22.50 4.94 4.04
CA HIS A 194 -23.45 6.04 4.19
C HIS A 194 -24.88 5.51 4.10
N CYS A 195 -25.68 5.74 5.15
CA CYS A 195 -27.12 5.49 5.07
C CYS A 195 -27.81 6.68 4.40
N LEU A 196 -28.43 6.43 3.24
CA LEU A 196 -29.20 7.46 2.54
C LEU A 196 -30.64 7.48 3.07
N ASP A 197 -31.24 6.30 3.21
CA ASP A 197 -32.55 6.08 3.81
C ASP A 197 -32.75 4.60 4.20
N ALA A 198 -33.97 4.24 4.62
CA ALA A 198 -34.33 2.87 5.01
C ALA A 198 -34.27 1.81 3.88
N THR A 199 -33.96 2.20 2.65
CA THR A 199 -33.92 1.33 1.46
C THR A 199 -32.65 1.46 0.63
N ALA A 200 -31.75 2.38 0.98
CA ALA A 200 -30.56 2.67 0.21
C ALA A 200 -29.36 3.06 1.09
N ILE A 201 -28.20 2.51 0.74
CA ILE A 201 -26.90 2.86 1.32
C ILE A 201 -25.87 3.05 0.21
N ASP A 202 -24.86 3.87 0.47
CA ASP A 202 -23.64 3.93 -0.32
C ASP A 202 -22.52 3.20 0.43
N VAL A 203 -21.89 2.26 -0.24
CA VAL A 203 -20.69 1.56 0.24
C VAL A 203 -19.49 2.25 -0.41
N VAL A 204 -18.63 2.82 0.42
CA VAL A 204 -17.40 3.49 -0.01
C VAL A 204 -16.24 2.57 0.25
N PHE A 205 -15.47 2.26 -0.78
CA PHE A 205 -14.25 1.47 -0.70
C PHE A 205 -13.02 2.39 -0.56
N ASN A 206 -11.93 1.87 -0.02
CA ASN A 206 -10.64 2.58 0.06
C ASN A 206 -9.95 2.74 -1.31
N THR A 207 -10.43 2.04 -2.33
CA THR A 207 -9.90 2.03 -3.70
C THR A 207 -11.06 1.97 -4.72
N ALA A 208 -10.74 2.23 -5.98
CA ALA A 208 -11.68 2.00 -7.08
C ALA A 208 -11.95 0.50 -7.26
N VAL A 209 -13.21 0.13 -7.46
CA VAL A 209 -13.63 -1.27 -7.63
C VAL A 209 -14.04 -1.58 -9.07
N GLU A 210 -13.82 -2.83 -9.48
CA GLU A 210 -14.16 -3.33 -10.80
C GLU A 210 -15.68 -3.45 -10.96
N GLN A 211 -16.20 -2.86 -12.04
CA GLN A 211 -17.63 -2.65 -12.22
C GLN A 211 -18.47 -3.95 -12.19
N VAL A 212 -18.04 -5.03 -12.85
CA VAL A 212 -18.85 -6.25 -12.94
C VAL A 212 -19.02 -6.90 -11.57
N SER A 213 -17.94 -6.99 -10.78
CA SER A 213 -17.97 -7.52 -9.43
C SER A 213 -18.70 -6.60 -8.46
N ALA A 214 -18.56 -5.28 -8.61
CA ALA A 214 -19.23 -4.28 -7.77
C ALA A 214 -20.75 -4.21 -8.03
N GLU A 215 -21.20 -4.47 -9.25
CA GLU A 215 -22.63 -4.49 -9.61
C GLU A 215 -23.29 -5.87 -9.36
N GLN A 216 -22.51 -6.86 -8.92
CA GLN A 216 -23.04 -8.17 -8.57
C GLN A 216 -23.68 -8.14 -7.19
N VAL A 217 -25.01 -8.00 -7.15
CA VAL A 217 -25.83 -7.99 -5.91
C VAL A 217 -25.49 -9.12 -4.92
N GLY A 218 -25.14 -10.30 -5.42
CA GLY A 218 -24.78 -11.46 -4.57
C GLY A 218 -23.52 -11.26 -3.72
N ASN A 219 -22.74 -10.22 -4.00
CA ASN A 219 -21.54 -9.85 -3.25
C ASN A 219 -21.85 -9.04 -1.99
N TYR A 220 -23.12 -8.68 -1.76
CA TYR A 220 -23.53 -7.83 -0.64
C TYR A 220 -24.60 -8.51 0.21
N THR A 221 -24.34 -8.66 1.50
CA THR A 221 -25.29 -9.18 2.48
C THR A 221 -25.33 -8.26 3.69
N LEU A 222 -26.53 -7.88 4.13
CA LEU A 222 -26.74 -7.08 5.33
C LEU A 222 -27.37 -7.93 6.42
N ASN A 223 -26.92 -7.78 7.67
CA ASN A 223 -27.51 -8.45 8.82
C ASN A 223 -27.74 -7.46 9.97
N ALA A 224 -29.00 -7.24 10.33
CA ALA A 224 -29.44 -6.34 11.40
C ALA A 224 -29.92 -7.13 12.65
N GLY A 225 -29.16 -8.14 13.08
CA GLY A 225 -29.53 -9.00 14.21
C GLY A 225 -30.67 -10.00 13.92
N GLY A 226 -30.93 -10.24 12.62
CA GLY A 226 -32.03 -11.04 12.11
C GLY A 226 -31.62 -11.94 10.93
N SER A 227 -32.54 -12.11 9.96
CA SER A 227 -32.24 -12.81 8.71
C SER A 227 -31.42 -11.93 7.77
N ASP A 228 -30.63 -12.56 6.93
CA ASP A 228 -29.84 -11.87 5.91
C ASP A 228 -30.75 -11.11 4.93
N ILE A 229 -30.38 -9.86 4.69
CA ILE A 229 -31.03 -8.95 3.74
C ILE A 229 -30.08 -8.79 2.56
N THR A 230 -30.59 -9.06 1.36
CA THR A 230 -29.85 -8.82 0.12
C THR A 230 -30.47 -7.59 -0.55
N PRO A 231 -29.67 -6.61 -1.00
CA PRO A 231 -30.19 -5.51 -1.82
C PRO A 231 -30.78 -6.06 -3.11
N THR A 232 -31.64 -5.29 -3.79
CA THR A 232 -32.16 -5.70 -5.11
C THR A 232 -31.31 -5.19 -6.27
N ALA A 233 -30.48 -4.19 -6.02
CA ALA A 233 -29.55 -3.64 -6.99
C ALA A 233 -28.27 -3.14 -6.29
N ALA A 234 -27.15 -3.28 -7.00
CA ALA A 234 -25.87 -2.69 -6.70
C ALA A 234 -25.41 -1.98 -7.98
N VAL A 235 -25.06 -0.70 -7.89
CA VAL A 235 -24.68 0.13 -9.04
C VAL A 235 -23.44 0.93 -8.68
N LEU A 236 -22.37 0.79 -9.46
CA LEU A 236 -21.16 1.60 -9.28
C LEU A 236 -21.47 3.07 -9.63
N ASP A 237 -21.02 4.01 -8.81
CA ASP A 237 -21.18 5.43 -9.08
C ASP A 237 -20.40 5.81 -10.36
N GLY A 238 -21.06 6.55 -11.26
CA GLY A 238 -20.48 6.90 -12.56
C GLY A 238 -19.43 8.02 -12.52
N SER A 239 -19.29 8.69 -11.38
CA SER A 239 -18.31 9.76 -11.13
C SER A 239 -17.22 9.36 -10.15
N ASP A 240 -17.49 8.38 -9.29
CA ASP A 240 -16.56 7.85 -8.29
C ASP A 240 -16.57 6.32 -8.26
N ALA A 241 -15.54 5.71 -8.87
CA ALA A 241 -15.43 4.25 -8.94
C ALA A 241 -15.11 3.59 -7.59
N SER A 242 -14.97 4.35 -6.48
CA SER A 242 -14.87 3.79 -5.13
C SER A 242 -16.24 3.63 -4.44
N VAL A 243 -17.32 4.11 -5.05
CA VAL A 243 -18.65 4.15 -4.42
C VAL A 243 -19.62 3.21 -5.11
N VAL A 244 -20.27 2.33 -4.35
CA VAL A 244 -21.35 1.45 -4.83
C VAL A 244 -22.65 1.79 -4.14
N HIS A 245 -23.68 2.10 -4.94
CA HIS A 245 -25.04 2.36 -4.46
C HIS A 245 -25.81 1.04 -4.34
N LEU A 246 -26.12 0.66 -3.10
CA LEU A 246 -27.00 -0.47 -2.82
C LEU A 246 -28.43 0.03 -2.61
N THR A 247 -29.40 -0.51 -3.36
CA THR A 247 -30.79 -0.06 -3.31
C THR A 247 -31.81 -1.20 -3.25
N GLY A 248 -33.02 -0.86 -2.78
CA GLY A 248 -34.11 -1.80 -2.57
C GLY A 248 -33.84 -2.77 -1.42
N ILE A 249 -33.18 -2.27 -0.37
CA ILE A 249 -32.90 -3.01 0.85
C ILE A 249 -34.19 -3.12 1.66
N ALA A 250 -34.80 -4.29 1.68
CA ALA A 250 -36.06 -4.52 2.40
C ALA A 250 -35.79 -4.99 3.84
N GLY A 251 -36.25 -4.22 4.82
CA GLY A 251 -36.17 -4.60 6.25
C GLY A 251 -35.01 -3.96 7.01
N LEU A 252 -34.33 -2.99 6.43
CA LEU A 252 -33.38 -2.11 7.13
C LEU A 252 -34.18 -1.04 7.88
N ASN A 253 -34.23 -1.10 9.21
CA ASN A 253 -34.99 -0.12 10.01
C ASN A 253 -34.06 0.90 10.64
N ASP A 254 -34.54 2.14 10.76
CA ASP A 254 -33.78 3.22 11.40
C ASP A 254 -33.38 2.84 12.83
N GLY A 255 -32.09 3.01 13.14
CA GLY A 255 -31.50 2.69 14.44
C GLY A 255 -31.03 1.25 14.62
N ASP A 256 -31.20 0.38 13.61
CA ASP A 256 -30.67 -0.98 13.67
C ASP A 256 -29.15 -0.99 13.45
N LEU A 257 -28.42 -1.60 14.39
CA LEU A 257 -27.00 -1.88 14.18
C LEU A 257 -26.87 -3.03 13.18
N THR A 258 -26.30 -2.72 12.03
CA THR A 258 -26.27 -3.59 10.86
C THR A 258 -24.84 -3.92 10.48
N THR A 259 -24.56 -5.19 10.21
CA THR A 259 -23.31 -5.65 9.58
C THR A 259 -23.54 -5.77 8.09
N LEU A 260 -22.77 -5.03 7.29
CA LEU A 260 -22.58 -5.28 5.87
C LEU A 260 -21.44 -6.29 5.71
N THR A 261 -21.68 -7.35 4.97
CA THR A 261 -20.65 -8.27 4.47
C THR A 261 -20.53 -8.08 2.97
N VAL A 262 -19.32 -7.78 2.52
CA VAL A 262 -18.93 -7.69 1.12
C VAL A 262 -18.07 -8.90 0.79
N SER A 263 -18.35 -9.60 -0.31
CA SER A 263 -17.55 -10.74 -0.74
C SER A 263 -17.36 -10.77 -2.24
N GLY A 264 -16.11 -10.95 -2.69
CA GLY A 264 -15.79 -11.12 -4.10
C GLY A 264 -15.83 -9.84 -4.93
N VAL A 265 -15.88 -8.66 -4.31
CA VAL A 265 -15.67 -7.37 -5.00
C VAL A 265 -14.18 -7.23 -5.30
N ARG A 266 -13.87 -6.85 -6.54
CA ARG A 266 -12.50 -6.78 -7.06
C ARG A 266 -12.01 -5.35 -7.16
N ASP A 267 -10.72 -5.15 -6.93
CA ASP A 267 -10.06 -3.87 -7.19
C ASP A 267 -9.97 -3.61 -8.71
N ALA A 268 -10.21 -2.36 -9.12
CA ALA A 268 -10.29 -1.98 -10.53
C ALA A 268 -8.95 -2.07 -11.28
N VAL A 269 -7.83 -2.02 -10.56
CA VAL A 269 -6.48 -1.97 -11.15
C VAL A 269 -5.81 -3.34 -11.09
N THR A 270 -5.88 -4.01 -9.94
CA THR A 270 -5.17 -5.25 -9.65
C THR A 270 -6.00 -6.51 -9.91
N ASP A 271 -7.32 -6.38 -10.08
CA ASP A 271 -8.27 -7.50 -10.21
C ASP A 271 -8.21 -8.49 -9.03
N ILE A 272 -7.76 -8.02 -7.87
CA ILE A 272 -7.75 -8.81 -6.64
C ILE A 272 -9.10 -8.64 -5.95
N ALA A 273 -9.73 -9.78 -5.62
CA ALA A 273 -10.96 -9.81 -4.85
C ALA A 273 -10.66 -9.75 -3.35
N ALA A 274 -11.49 -9.04 -2.60
CA ALA A 274 -11.49 -9.07 -1.14
C ALA A 274 -12.87 -9.43 -0.59
N ASP A 275 -12.83 -9.98 0.62
CA ASP A 275 -13.99 -10.16 1.49
C ASP A 275 -13.77 -9.25 2.70
N ASP A 276 -14.78 -8.46 3.05
CA ASP A 276 -14.72 -7.52 4.15
C ASP A 276 -16.07 -7.38 4.84
N SER A 277 -16.08 -6.84 6.06
CA SER A 277 -17.29 -6.54 6.79
C SER A 277 -17.20 -5.23 7.56
N ALA A 278 -18.24 -4.42 7.42
CA ALA A 278 -18.39 -3.16 8.11
C ALA A 278 -19.66 -3.15 8.97
N ARG A 279 -19.60 -2.51 10.14
CA ARG A 279 -20.78 -2.28 10.97
C ARG A 279 -21.23 -0.84 10.82
N PHE A 280 -22.53 -0.62 10.72
CA PHE A 280 -23.08 0.72 10.63
C PHE A 280 -24.45 0.83 11.30
N LEU A 281 -24.84 2.04 11.70
CA LEU A 281 -26.18 2.31 12.18
C LEU A 281 -27.11 2.62 11.00
N ALA A 282 -28.16 1.82 10.83
CA ALA A 282 -29.12 1.98 9.76
C ALA A 282 -29.97 3.26 9.90
N GLY A 283 -30.28 3.87 8.76
CA GLY A 283 -31.18 5.02 8.67
C GLY A 283 -30.56 6.35 9.09
N ILE A 284 -31.41 7.38 9.16
CA ILE A 284 -31.04 8.71 9.66
C ILE A 284 -31.64 8.89 11.04
N VAL A 285 -30.81 8.70 12.08
CA VAL A 285 -31.26 8.77 13.47
C VAL A 285 -30.89 10.12 14.08
N ASP A 286 -31.87 10.77 14.70
CA ASP A 286 -31.60 11.90 15.59
C ASP A 286 -30.79 11.41 16.81
N ILE A 287 -29.49 11.69 16.83
CA ILE A 287 -28.64 11.37 17.98
C ILE A 287 -28.96 12.36 19.11
N ALA A 288 -29.71 11.87 20.11
CA ALA A 288 -30.16 12.68 21.24
C ALA A 288 -29.03 13.12 22.18
N THR A 289 -27.92 12.37 22.22
CA THR A 289 -26.74 12.66 23.05
C THR A 289 -25.47 12.15 22.39
N VAL A 290 -24.51 13.05 22.18
CA VAL A 290 -23.11 12.72 21.88
C VAL A 290 -22.25 13.02 23.11
N ARG A 291 -21.15 12.29 23.26
CA ARG A 291 -20.06 12.68 24.16
C ARG A 291 -18.92 13.24 23.33
N ALA A 292 -18.26 14.27 23.86
CA ALA A 292 -16.99 14.74 23.32
C ALA A 292 -15.88 14.01 24.05
N ASP A 293 -14.99 13.34 23.31
CA ASP A 293 -13.79 12.73 23.90
C ASP A 293 -12.73 13.80 24.28
N ALA A 294 -11.51 13.36 24.60
CA ALA A 294 -10.43 14.26 24.99
C ALA A 294 -9.91 15.16 23.85
N ASP A 295 -10.14 14.78 22.59
CA ASP A 295 -9.76 15.56 21.40
C ASP A 295 -10.94 16.39 20.82
N ALA A 296 -12.12 16.24 21.42
CA ALA A 296 -13.39 16.84 21.06
C ALA A 296 -14.11 16.20 19.85
N SER A 297 -13.72 14.98 19.46
CA SER A 297 -14.52 14.15 18.58
C SER A 297 -15.84 13.76 19.25
N LEU A 298 -16.93 13.82 18.48
CA LEU A 298 -18.28 13.54 18.96
C LEU A 298 -18.62 12.07 18.71
N VAL A 299 -18.62 11.26 19.76
CA VAL A 299 -19.04 9.86 19.70
C VAL A 299 -20.46 9.72 20.27
N PRO A 300 -21.41 9.12 19.54
CA PRO A 300 -22.71 8.78 20.11
C PRO A 300 -22.53 7.83 21.31
N ASP A 301 -23.21 8.11 22.42
CA ASP A 301 -23.14 7.35 23.69
C ASP A 301 -23.47 5.84 23.52
N LEU A 302 -24.07 5.46 22.39
CA LEU A 302 -24.43 4.09 22.04
C LEU A 302 -23.24 3.22 21.62
N PHE A 303 -22.10 3.82 21.23
CA PHE A 303 -20.97 3.13 20.58
C PHE A 303 -19.71 3.06 21.45
N GLU A 304 -19.81 3.37 22.75
CA GLU A 304 -18.66 3.42 23.66
C GLU A 304 -17.84 2.11 23.73
N ASN A 305 -18.46 0.97 23.40
CA ASN A 305 -17.80 -0.35 23.36
C ASN A 305 -17.59 -0.90 21.95
N ASP A 306 -17.88 -0.11 20.91
CA ASP A 306 -17.83 -0.51 19.50
C ASP A 306 -17.24 0.64 18.66
N PRO A 307 -15.90 0.82 18.65
CA PRO A 307 -15.24 1.95 17.98
C PRO A 307 -15.36 1.91 16.45
N ASP A 308 -15.60 0.74 15.85
CA ASP A 308 -15.57 0.54 14.39
C ASP A 308 -16.97 0.58 13.74
N VAL A 309 -17.87 1.42 14.24
CA VAL A 309 -19.23 1.56 13.71
C VAL A 309 -19.39 2.85 12.93
N PHE A 310 -19.73 2.74 11.65
CA PHE A 310 -20.08 3.89 10.82
C PHE A 310 -21.47 4.44 11.17
N PHE A 311 -21.60 5.76 11.24
CA PHE A 311 -22.88 6.43 11.45
C PHE A 311 -22.95 7.72 10.65
N THR A 312 -24.15 8.07 10.19
CA THR A 312 -24.41 9.33 9.48
C THR A 312 -25.16 10.29 10.40
N VAL A 313 -24.65 11.52 10.57
CA VAL A 313 -25.30 12.57 11.37
C VAL A 313 -25.88 13.64 10.46
N THR A 314 -27.16 13.94 10.61
CA THR A 314 -27.80 15.09 9.95
C THR A 314 -28.35 16.07 10.98
N GLY A 315 -27.90 17.33 10.97
CA GLY A 315 -28.43 18.40 11.83
C GLY A 315 -27.45 18.92 12.90
N LEU A 316 -27.96 19.80 13.78
CA LEU A 316 -27.19 20.49 14.82
C LEU A 316 -27.25 19.68 16.13
N VAL A 317 -26.11 19.14 16.56
CA VAL A 317 -26.01 18.44 17.84
C VAL A 317 -26.07 19.47 18.98
N THR A 318 -27.15 19.45 19.76
CA THR A 318 -27.45 20.53 20.74
C THR A 318 -27.06 20.20 22.18
N ALA A 319 -26.53 18.99 22.47
CA ALA A 319 -26.14 18.60 23.82
C ALA A 319 -24.83 17.79 23.83
N VAL A 320 -23.77 18.39 24.37
CA VAL A 320 -22.52 17.72 24.73
C VAL A 320 -22.55 17.46 26.23
N LYS A 321 -22.53 16.19 26.66
CA LYS A 321 -22.31 15.84 28.07
C LYS A 321 -20.81 15.64 28.32
N PRO A 322 -20.23 16.21 29.40
CA PRO A 322 -18.83 15.94 29.75
C PRO A 322 -18.67 14.50 30.27
N PHE A 323 -17.57 13.83 29.89
CA PHE A 323 -17.18 12.51 30.41
C PHE A 323 -17.02 12.53 31.93
N ASP A 324 -17.52 11.49 32.63
CA ASP A 324 -17.43 11.37 34.09
C ASP A 324 -16.29 10.44 34.58
N GLY A 325 -15.18 10.38 33.85
CA GLY A 325 -13.87 9.96 34.37
C GLY A 325 -13.77 8.51 34.89
N ARG A 326 -14.70 7.62 34.52
CA ARG A 326 -14.66 6.18 34.87
C ARG A 326 -14.51 5.24 33.69
N GLU A 327 -14.38 5.78 32.49
CA GLU A 327 -14.43 5.03 31.24
C GLU A 327 -13.11 5.23 30.50
N SER A 328 -12.51 4.13 30.06
CA SER A 328 -11.19 4.09 29.43
C SER A 328 -11.28 3.30 28.15
N PHE A 329 -10.99 3.88 26.98
CA PHE A 329 -10.52 3.11 25.83
C PHE A 329 -9.59 3.90 24.91
N VAL A 330 -8.89 3.11 24.10
CA VAL A 330 -7.68 3.33 23.33
C VAL A 330 -8.07 3.72 21.90
N GLN A 331 -7.41 4.75 21.38
CA GLN A 331 -7.48 5.22 20.00
C GLN A 331 -6.33 4.57 19.22
N ASP A 332 -6.60 4.06 18.02
CA ASP A 332 -5.59 3.82 16.99
C ASP A 332 -5.66 5.00 16.01
#